data_AF-A0A271J7E0-F1
#
_entry.id   AF-A0A271J7E0-F1
#
_cell.length_a   1.000
_cell.length_b   1.000
_cell.length_c   1.000
_cell.angle_alpha   90.00
_cell.angle_beta   90.00
_cell.angle_gamma   90.00
#
_symmetry.space_group_name_H-M   'P 1'
#
loop_
_entity.id
_entity.type
_entity.pdbx_description
1 polymer ?
#
loop_
_entity_poly.entity_id
_entity_poly.type
_entity_poly.pdbx_seq_one_letter_code
_entity_poly.pdbx_strand_id
1 'polypeptide(L)'
;MIRTSLLLALAILLGSCDLFGEGCLYDEVGCDLPGDWQLVSIDGATATGRWEIAEGFVDRSGYGDLPTGNEQFPRMRGPFESNYSLNEDRPQGFDLIFWSMSVAQGTVYMDLAGRVESLDGDRMVYIVIRPDAELIFSGGGSVPLGFPTLSPGTRLTFER
;
A
#
# COMPACT_ATOMS: atom_id res chain seq x y z
N MET A 1 -12.55 37.34 48.18
CA MET A 1 -11.66 37.47 47.00
C MET A 1 -10.96 36.14 46.79
N ILE A 2 -11.04 35.66 45.56
CA ILE A 2 -11.06 34.24 45.16
C ILE A 2 -9.63 33.70 44.99
N ARG A 3 -9.30 32.61 45.71
CA ARG A 3 -8.09 31.78 45.53
C ARG A 3 -8.47 30.49 44.80
N THR A 4 -8.59 30.53 43.47
CA THR A 4 -8.86 29.32 42.65
C THR A 4 -8.12 29.35 41.31
N SER A 5 -6.95 29.99 41.23
CA SER A 5 -6.25 30.17 39.95
C SER A 5 -5.00 29.30 39.76
N LEU A 6 -4.68 28.37 40.67
CA LEU A 6 -3.44 27.59 40.58
C LEU A 6 -3.59 26.13 40.13
N LEU A 7 -4.81 25.64 39.90
CA LEU A 7 -5.05 24.24 39.47
C LEU A 7 -5.26 24.08 37.96
N LEU A 8 -5.32 25.17 37.19
CA LEU A 8 -5.51 25.11 35.74
C LEU A 8 -4.21 24.98 34.93
N ALA A 9 -3.04 25.02 35.59
CA ALA A 9 -1.75 24.91 34.92
C ALA A 9 -1.26 23.46 34.74
N LEU A 10 -1.88 22.48 35.42
CA LEU A 10 -1.45 21.07 35.33
C LEU A 10 -2.25 20.25 34.30
N ALA A 11 -3.35 20.78 33.77
CA ALA A 11 -4.12 20.13 32.70
C ALA A 11 -3.55 20.37 31.29
N ILE A 12 -2.60 21.31 31.14
CA ILE A 12 -2.01 21.67 29.83
C ILE A 12 -0.75 20.83 29.53
N LEU A 13 -0.21 20.10 30.52
CA LEU A 13 1.00 19.28 30.37
C LEU A 13 0.74 17.80 30.02
N LEU A 14 -0.52 17.40 29.85
CA LEU A 14 -0.90 16.06 29.36
C LEU A 14 -1.60 16.09 28.00
N GLY A 15 -1.75 17.27 27.40
CA GLY A 15 -2.33 17.47 26.07
C GLY A 15 -1.29 17.78 25.00
N SER A 16 -0.02 17.48 25.25
CA SER A 16 1.06 17.58 24.26
C SER A 16 0.97 16.43 23.25
N CYS A 17 -0.17 16.33 22.58
CA CYS A 17 -0.26 15.60 21.31
C CYS A 17 0.30 16.55 20.25
N ASP A 18 1.52 16.25 19.83
CA ASP A 18 2.26 16.72 18.65
C ASP A 18 1.54 17.71 17.70
N LEU A 19 1.38 18.95 18.15
CA LEU A 19 0.91 20.09 17.35
C LEU A 19 2.02 20.71 16.48
N PHE A 20 2.98 19.90 16.02
CA PHE A 20 4.08 20.32 15.13
C PHE A 20 4.44 19.29 14.04
N GLY A 21 3.53 18.39 13.69
CA GLY A 21 3.63 17.59 12.47
C GLY A 21 2.65 18.11 11.44
N GLU A 22 3.08 18.25 10.19
CA GLU A 22 2.20 18.43 9.03
C GLU A 22 1.04 17.44 9.14
N GLY A 23 -0.18 17.94 9.38
CA GLY A 23 -1.35 17.09 9.48
C GLY A 23 -1.42 16.21 8.25
N CYS A 24 -1.34 14.89 8.42
CA CYS A 24 -1.45 13.95 7.33
C CYS A 24 -2.61 14.37 6.43
N LEU A 25 -2.35 14.53 5.14
CA LEU A 25 -3.35 14.91 4.13
C LEU A 25 -4.43 13.82 3.91
N TYR A 26 -4.51 12.85 4.83
CA TYR A 26 -5.17 11.56 4.67
C TYR A 26 -6.23 11.33 5.76
N ASP A 27 -7.14 10.38 5.50
CA ASP A 27 -7.97 9.79 6.54
C ASP A 27 -7.13 8.89 7.47
N GLU A 28 -7.76 8.31 8.51
CA GLU A 28 -7.06 7.44 9.47
C GLU A 28 -6.30 6.31 8.75
N VAL A 29 -6.86 5.73 7.69
CA VAL A 29 -6.21 4.68 6.90
C VAL A 29 -4.96 5.20 6.19
N GLY A 30 -5.03 6.32 5.48
CA GLY A 30 -3.84 6.85 4.81
C GLY A 30 -2.76 7.36 5.76
N CYS A 31 -3.09 7.70 7.01
CA CYS A 31 -2.11 8.00 8.06
C CYS A 31 -1.35 6.74 8.53
N ASP A 32 -2.05 5.62 8.63
CA ASP A 32 -1.52 4.38 9.22
C ASP A 32 -0.92 3.41 8.17
N LEU A 33 -1.16 3.68 6.88
CA LEU A 33 -0.67 2.90 5.74
C LEU A 33 0.87 2.90 5.55
N PRO A 34 1.60 4.01 5.76
CA PRO A 34 3.05 4.00 5.62
C PRO A 34 3.73 2.98 6.54
N GLY A 35 4.82 2.39 6.05
CA GLY A 35 5.63 1.43 6.78
C GLY A 35 5.85 0.11 6.04
N ASP A 36 6.35 -0.86 6.80
CA ASP A 36 6.73 -2.18 6.32
C ASP A 36 5.66 -3.22 6.59
N TRP A 37 5.06 -3.73 5.52
CA TRP A 37 3.98 -4.70 5.55
C TRP A 37 4.46 -6.04 5.01
N GLN A 38 4.44 -7.08 5.84
CA GLN A 38 4.74 -8.45 5.42
C GLN A 38 3.47 -9.16 4.98
N LEU A 39 3.44 -9.67 3.76
CA LEU A 39 2.35 -10.51 3.29
C LEU A 39 2.39 -11.84 4.03
N VAL A 40 1.30 -12.18 4.72
CA VAL A 40 1.15 -13.44 5.47
C VAL A 40 0.18 -14.41 4.81
N SER A 41 -0.79 -13.91 4.04
CA SER A 41 -1.72 -14.79 3.32
C SER A 41 -2.34 -14.15 2.07
N ILE A 42 -2.74 -15.03 1.14
CA ILE A 42 -3.54 -14.74 -0.04
C ILE A 42 -4.78 -15.62 0.02
N ASP A 43 -5.96 -15.01 0.08
CA ASP A 43 -7.25 -15.71 0.22
C ASP A 43 -7.25 -16.74 1.37
N GLY A 44 -6.54 -16.43 2.46
CA GLY A 44 -6.38 -17.28 3.65
C GLY A 44 -5.34 -18.39 3.54
N ALA A 45 -4.75 -18.62 2.36
CA ALA A 45 -3.61 -19.51 2.20
C ALA A 45 -2.30 -18.79 2.54
N THR A 46 -1.38 -19.47 3.25
CA THR A 46 -0.08 -18.90 3.61
C THR A 46 0.70 -18.45 2.38
N ALA A 47 1.19 -17.22 2.41
CA ALA A 47 1.98 -16.61 1.35
C ALA A 47 3.10 -15.75 1.95
N THR A 48 4.06 -15.35 1.11
CA THR A 48 5.18 -14.49 1.53
C THR A 48 5.45 -13.40 0.51
N GLY A 49 5.67 -12.19 1.00
CA GLY A 49 5.87 -10.99 0.21
C GLY A 49 5.96 -9.78 1.11
N ARG A 50 6.15 -8.60 0.54
CA ARG A 50 6.30 -7.36 1.29
C ARG A 50 5.82 -6.17 0.47
N TRP A 51 5.26 -5.19 1.17
CA TRP A 51 5.19 -3.81 0.73
C TRP A 51 5.92 -2.92 1.71
N GLU A 52 6.72 -2.01 1.18
CA GLU A 52 7.29 -0.88 1.91
C GLU A 52 6.62 0.35 1.32
N ILE A 53 5.74 0.99 2.08
CA ILE A 53 4.99 2.18 1.66
C ILE A 53 5.65 3.38 2.34
N ALA A 54 6.21 4.30 1.56
CA ALA A 54 6.93 5.43 2.14
C ALA A 54 5.97 6.45 2.78
N GLU A 55 6.46 7.22 3.74
CA GLU A 55 5.74 8.39 4.25
C GLU A 55 5.53 9.39 3.10
N GLY A 56 4.31 9.94 2.99
CA GLY A 56 3.98 10.87 1.91
C GLY A 56 3.91 10.24 0.52
N PHE A 57 3.49 8.97 0.42
CA PHE A 57 3.51 8.13 -0.79
C PHE A 57 2.78 8.65 -2.04
N VAL A 58 2.11 9.79 -1.94
CA VAL A 58 1.66 10.59 -3.08
C VAL A 58 2.84 11.09 -3.93
N ASP A 59 4.03 11.31 -3.33
CA ASP A 59 5.23 11.81 -4.03
C ASP A 59 6.42 10.81 -4.07
N ARG A 60 6.42 9.77 -3.22
CA ARG A 60 7.51 8.78 -3.12
C ARG A 60 6.97 7.41 -2.80
N SER A 61 7.17 6.46 -3.67
CA SER A 61 6.12 5.45 -3.73
C SER A 61 6.50 4.06 -3.24
N GLY A 62 7.73 3.84 -2.80
CA GLY A 62 8.07 2.64 -2.03
C GLY A 62 8.47 1.43 -2.89
N TYR A 63 8.36 0.23 -2.31
CA TYR A 63 8.86 -1.01 -2.90
C TYR A 63 7.94 -2.19 -2.64
N GLY A 64 7.73 -3.03 -3.66
CA GLY A 64 6.92 -4.23 -3.54
C GLY A 64 7.68 -5.49 -3.92
N ASP A 65 7.35 -6.59 -3.23
CA ASP A 65 7.69 -7.96 -3.59
C ASP A 65 6.48 -8.88 -3.34
N LEU A 66 5.73 -9.23 -4.39
CA LEU A 66 4.60 -10.15 -4.27
C LEU A 66 4.74 -11.37 -5.18
N PRO A 67 4.21 -12.54 -4.75
CA PRO A 67 4.02 -13.66 -5.66
C PRO A 67 2.95 -13.30 -6.69
N THR A 68 3.13 -13.80 -7.91
CA THR A 68 2.21 -13.52 -9.03
C THR A 68 1.37 -14.74 -9.43
N GLY A 69 1.78 -15.95 -9.04
CA GLY A 69 1.17 -17.19 -9.52
C GLY A 69 1.47 -17.49 -11.00
N ASN A 70 2.33 -16.71 -11.65
CA ASN A 70 2.75 -16.93 -13.03
C ASN A 70 4.02 -17.77 -13.06
N GLU A 71 4.05 -18.85 -13.84
CA GLU A 71 5.22 -19.75 -13.89
C GLU A 71 6.49 -19.09 -14.45
N GLN A 72 6.33 -18.18 -15.42
CA GLN A 72 7.44 -17.48 -16.05
C GLN A 72 7.97 -16.34 -15.18
N PHE A 73 7.07 -15.66 -14.47
CA PHE A 73 7.38 -14.50 -13.63
C PHE A 73 6.84 -14.72 -12.22
N PRO A 74 7.36 -15.69 -11.44
CA PRO A 74 6.74 -16.16 -10.19
C PRO A 74 6.61 -15.09 -9.11
N ARG A 75 7.39 -14.02 -9.21
CA ARG A 75 7.33 -12.87 -8.30
C ARG A 75 7.50 -11.58 -9.10
N MET A 76 6.78 -10.55 -8.67
CA MET A 76 6.96 -9.18 -9.12
C MET A 76 7.72 -8.44 -8.02
N ARG A 77 8.86 -7.84 -8.37
CA ARG A 77 9.76 -7.18 -7.42
C ARG A 77 10.28 -5.88 -7.99
N GLY A 78 10.10 -4.80 -7.27
CA GLY A 78 10.59 -3.52 -7.73
C GLY A 78 9.98 -2.33 -7.01
N PRO A 79 10.52 -1.14 -7.28
CA PRO A 79 9.85 0.10 -6.90
C PRO A 79 8.52 0.22 -7.64
N PHE A 80 7.54 0.80 -6.99
CA PHE A 80 6.27 1.19 -7.60
C PHE A 80 6.05 2.67 -7.36
N GLU A 81 5.26 3.30 -8.23
CA GLU A 81 4.52 4.53 -7.94
C GLU A 81 3.20 4.20 -7.22
N SER A 82 2.61 5.11 -6.46
CA SER A 82 1.37 4.82 -5.73
C SER A 82 0.41 5.98 -5.74
N ASN A 83 -0.88 5.67 -5.69
CA ASN A 83 -1.94 6.66 -5.58
C ASN A 83 -2.90 6.31 -4.45
N TYR A 84 -3.39 7.32 -3.74
CA TYR A 84 -4.41 7.20 -2.72
C TYR A 84 -5.64 8.03 -3.08
N SER A 85 -6.82 7.43 -2.99
CA SER A 85 -8.07 8.14 -3.25
C SER A 85 -9.00 8.11 -2.04
N LEU A 86 -9.37 9.31 -1.56
CA LEU A 86 -10.40 9.56 -0.56
C LEU A 86 -11.82 9.64 -1.18
N ASN A 87 -12.02 9.17 -2.41
CA ASN A 87 -13.30 9.30 -3.09
C ASN A 87 -14.39 8.55 -2.32
N GLU A 88 -15.44 9.23 -1.87
CA GLU A 88 -16.57 8.64 -1.13
C GLU A 88 -17.29 7.52 -1.91
N ASP A 89 -17.25 7.55 -3.26
CA ASP A 89 -17.77 6.47 -4.11
C ASP A 89 -16.86 5.23 -4.13
N ARG A 90 -15.61 5.36 -3.64
CA ARG A 90 -14.58 4.32 -3.55
C ARG A 90 -13.70 4.51 -2.30
N PRO A 91 -14.27 4.36 -1.09
CA PRO A 91 -13.77 5.08 0.08
C PRO A 91 -12.35 4.79 0.58
N GLN A 92 -11.58 3.82 0.05
CA GLN A 92 -10.18 3.54 0.48
C GLN A 92 -9.33 2.91 -0.63
N GLY A 93 -9.20 3.58 -1.79
CA GLY A 93 -8.39 3.08 -2.90
C GLY A 93 -6.90 3.37 -2.71
N PHE A 94 -6.09 2.33 -2.54
CA PHE A 94 -4.63 2.38 -2.62
C PHE A 94 -4.21 1.60 -3.86
N ASP A 95 -3.58 2.25 -4.82
CA ASP A 95 -3.15 1.63 -6.07
C ASP A 95 -1.63 1.63 -6.15
N LEU A 96 -1.04 0.50 -6.57
CA LEU A 96 0.37 0.44 -6.97
C LEU A 96 0.39 0.61 -8.48
N ILE A 97 1.00 1.69 -8.96
CA ILE A 97 1.11 2.02 -10.38
C ILE A 97 2.58 2.06 -10.80
N PHE A 98 2.86 1.91 -12.08
CA PHE A 98 4.23 1.88 -12.61
C PHE A 98 5.17 0.89 -11.88
N TRP A 99 4.61 -0.20 -11.34
CA TRP A 99 5.43 -1.22 -10.71
C TRP A 99 6.16 -1.99 -11.80
N SER A 100 7.49 -1.98 -11.78
CA SER A 100 8.28 -2.56 -12.87
C SER A 100 9.44 -3.44 -12.41
N MET A 101 9.77 -4.43 -13.24
CA MET A 101 10.87 -5.36 -13.02
C MET A 101 11.56 -5.69 -14.35
N SER A 102 12.88 -5.47 -14.42
CA SER A 102 13.67 -5.84 -15.60
C SER A 102 13.90 -7.36 -15.67
N VAL A 103 13.76 -7.91 -16.87
CA VAL A 103 14.00 -9.33 -17.20
C VAL A 103 14.85 -9.44 -18.47
N ALA A 104 15.33 -10.63 -18.81
CA ALA A 104 16.24 -10.81 -19.95
C ALA A 104 15.62 -10.36 -21.30
N GLN A 105 14.30 -10.49 -21.46
CA GLN A 105 13.57 -10.19 -22.69
C GLN A 105 13.08 -8.73 -22.77
N GLY A 106 13.13 -7.97 -21.68
CA GLY A 106 12.53 -6.65 -21.59
C GLY A 106 12.18 -6.24 -20.17
N THR A 107 11.07 -5.52 -20.00
CA THR A 107 10.60 -5.07 -18.68
C THR A 107 9.15 -5.51 -18.49
N VAL A 108 8.89 -6.13 -17.35
CA VAL A 108 7.53 -6.41 -16.89
C VAL A 108 7.01 -5.19 -16.17
N TYR A 109 5.82 -4.73 -16.54
CA TYR A 109 5.09 -3.66 -15.88
C TYR A 109 3.81 -4.22 -15.25
N MET A 110 3.40 -3.62 -14.15
CA MET A 110 2.15 -3.93 -13.48
C MET A 110 1.57 -2.66 -12.87
N ASP A 111 0.30 -2.40 -13.17
CA ASP A 111 -0.57 -1.56 -12.36
C ASP A 111 -1.50 -2.48 -11.57
N LEU A 112 -1.47 -2.37 -10.24
CA LEU A 112 -2.32 -3.11 -9.32
C LEU A 112 -3.25 -2.13 -8.60
N ALA A 113 -4.46 -2.01 -9.12
CA ALA A 113 -5.51 -1.24 -8.48
C ALA A 113 -6.25 -2.07 -7.43
N GLY A 114 -6.55 -1.46 -6.30
CA GLY A 114 -7.25 -2.14 -5.22
C GLY A 114 -7.71 -1.21 -4.12
N ARG A 115 -8.04 -1.81 -2.98
CA ARG A 115 -8.50 -1.07 -1.80
C ARG A 115 -8.05 -1.73 -0.52
N VAL A 116 -7.81 -0.91 0.48
CA VAL A 116 -7.72 -1.40 1.86
C VAL A 116 -9.15 -1.74 2.30
N GLU A 117 -9.41 -3.01 2.58
CA GLU A 117 -10.69 -3.49 3.12
C GLU A 117 -10.78 -3.21 4.62
N SER A 118 -9.67 -3.41 5.33
CA SER A 118 -9.55 -3.13 6.77
C SER A 118 -8.10 -2.85 7.15
N LEU A 119 -7.93 -1.99 8.15
CA LEU A 119 -6.65 -1.69 8.78
C LEU A 119 -6.85 -1.61 10.29
N ASP A 120 -6.42 -2.65 11.01
CA ASP A 120 -6.59 -2.78 12.45
C ASP A 120 -5.23 -2.92 13.12
N GLY A 121 -4.64 -1.79 13.53
CA GLY A 121 -3.31 -1.74 14.13
C GLY A 121 -2.25 -2.27 13.18
N ASP A 122 -1.70 -3.46 13.49
CA ASP A 122 -0.61 -4.08 12.73
C ASP A 122 -1.10 -5.07 11.68
N ARG A 123 -2.39 -5.06 11.33
CA ARG A 123 -2.96 -5.95 10.32
C ARG A 123 -3.71 -5.16 9.24
N MET A 124 -3.33 -5.39 7.99
CA MET A 124 -3.98 -4.84 6.81
C MET A 124 -4.59 -5.94 5.94
N VAL A 125 -5.84 -5.75 5.50
CA VAL A 125 -6.44 -6.56 4.44
C VAL A 125 -6.64 -5.69 3.22
N TYR A 126 -6.05 -6.09 2.10
CA TYR A 126 -6.14 -5.42 0.82
C TYR A 126 -6.90 -6.29 -0.18
N ILE A 127 -7.91 -5.73 -0.85
CA ILE A 127 -8.60 -6.40 -1.95
C ILE A 127 -8.07 -5.87 -3.28
N VAL A 128 -7.62 -6.80 -4.12
CA VAL A 128 -7.31 -6.49 -5.52
C VAL A 128 -8.59 -6.23 -6.29
N ILE A 129 -8.66 -5.09 -6.99
CA ILE A 129 -9.80 -4.74 -7.86
C ILE A 129 -9.45 -4.99 -9.32
N ARG A 130 -8.26 -4.60 -9.76
CA ARG A 130 -7.80 -4.76 -11.14
C ARG A 130 -6.29 -4.90 -11.22
N PRO A 131 -5.77 -6.01 -11.75
CA PRO A 131 -4.38 -6.12 -12.18
C PRO A 131 -4.25 -5.89 -13.69
N ASP A 132 -3.35 -5.01 -14.08
CA ASP A 132 -2.96 -4.80 -15.48
C ASP A 132 -1.46 -5.05 -15.60
N ALA A 133 -1.07 -6.20 -16.15
CA ALA A 133 0.33 -6.58 -16.28
C ALA A 133 0.70 -6.86 -17.74
N GLU A 134 1.89 -6.40 -18.15
CA GLU A 134 2.42 -6.65 -19.49
C GLU A 134 3.94 -6.77 -19.49
N LEU A 135 4.46 -7.58 -20.41
CA LEU A 135 5.88 -7.62 -20.75
C LEU A 135 6.11 -6.74 -21.98
N ILE A 136 6.95 -5.71 -21.82
CA ILE A 136 7.40 -4.85 -22.92
C ILE A 136 8.80 -5.30 -23.36
N PHE A 137 8.94 -5.66 -24.63
CA PHE A 137 10.21 -6.16 -25.18
C PHE A 137 11.16 -5.02 -25.55
N SER A 138 12.48 -5.25 -25.42
CA SER A 138 13.50 -4.25 -25.77
C SER A 138 13.49 -3.83 -27.25
N GLY A 139 12.98 -4.69 -28.13
CA GLY A 139 12.82 -4.40 -29.57
C GLY A 139 11.48 -3.74 -29.95
N GLY A 140 10.64 -3.41 -28.96
CA GLY A 140 9.27 -2.95 -29.16
C GLY A 140 8.24 -4.08 -29.15
N GLY A 141 6.99 -3.71 -28.91
CA GLY A 141 5.86 -4.64 -28.70
C GLY A 141 5.64 -4.98 -27.23
N SER A 142 4.40 -5.39 -26.92
CA SER A 142 4.05 -5.88 -25.59
C SER A 142 3.20 -7.15 -25.66
N VAL A 143 3.26 -7.95 -24.60
CA VAL A 143 2.42 -9.12 -24.40
C VAL A 143 1.75 -9.01 -23.03
N PRO A 144 0.42 -9.12 -22.94
CA PRO A 144 -0.26 -9.10 -21.66
C PRO A 144 0.12 -10.33 -20.83
N LEU A 145 0.23 -10.14 -19.52
CA LEU A 145 0.53 -11.18 -18.55
C LEU A 145 -0.64 -11.39 -17.61
N GLY A 146 -0.86 -12.64 -17.22
CA GLY A 146 -1.77 -12.98 -16.13
C GLY A 146 -0.97 -13.25 -14.86
N PHE A 147 -1.35 -12.59 -13.76
CA PHE A 147 -0.85 -12.86 -12.40
C PHE A 147 -1.99 -13.42 -11.52
N PRO A 148 -2.22 -14.75 -11.54
CA PRO A 148 -3.33 -15.39 -10.84
C PRO A 148 -3.47 -15.06 -9.35
N THR A 149 -2.35 -14.93 -8.62
CA THR A 149 -2.40 -14.62 -7.17
C THR A 149 -2.68 -13.15 -6.89
N LEU A 150 -2.84 -12.33 -7.93
CA LEU A 150 -3.18 -10.92 -7.88
C LEU A 150 -4.42 -10.66 -8.74
N SER A 151 -5.30 -11.64 -8.90
CA SER A 151 -6.51 -11.52 -9.72
C SER A 151 -7.58 -10.64 -9.04
N PRO A 152 -8.54 -10.07 -9.80
CA PRO A 152 -9.65 -9.32 -9.20
C PRO A 152 -10.40 -10.13 -8.13
N GLY A 153 -10.61 -9.53 -6.97
CA GLY A 153 -11.28 -10.15 -5.81
C GLY A 153 -10.35 -10.87 -4.85
N THR A 154 -9.07 -11.06 -5.20
CA THR A 154 -8.08 -11.66 -4.30
C THR A 154 -7.84 -10.76 -3.08
N ARG A 155 -7.81 -11.37 -1.90
CA ARG A 155 -7.47 -10.72 -0.63
C ARG A 155 -6.03 -10.99 -0.23
N LEU A 156 -5.26 -9.92 -0.12
CA LEU A 156 -3.90 -9.93 0.40
C LEU A 156 -3.95 -9.49 1.87
N THR A 157 -3.49 -10.34 2.78
CA THR A 157 -3.38 -9.98 4.20
C THR A 157 -1.93 -9.71 4.54
N PHE A 158 -1.68 -8.56 5.13
CA PHE A 158 -0.38 -8.13 5.61
C PHE A 158 -0.35 -7.91 7.12
N GLU A 159 0.82 -8.09 7.70
CA GLU A 159 1.12 -7.83 9.12
C GLU A 159 2.44 -7.03 9.25
N ARG A 160 2.60 -6.26 10.33
CA ARG A 160 3.83 -5.52 10.65
C ARG A 160 4.36 -5.82 12.06
#